data_AF-A0A8S0FKQ0-F1
#
_entry.id   AF-A0A8S0FKQ0-F1
#
_cell.length_a   1.000
_cell.length_b   1.000
_cell.length_c   1.000
_cell.angle_alpha   90.00
_cell.angle_beta   90.00
_cell.angle_gamma   90.00
#
_symmetry.space_group_name_H-M   'P 1'
#
loop_
_entity.id
_entity.type
_entity.pdbx_description
1 polymer ?
#
loop_
_entity_poly.entity_id
_entity_poly.type
_entity_poly.pdbx_seq_one_letter_code
_entity_poly.pdbx_strand_id
1 'polypeptide(L)'
;MPYETVFRAPLEIADGQATISWLNNDKGFQLDGRNIDVKAKAVHARGGFRYLQPANDEPWLGILAGISTDDGSQAWRYFPENLMGKDLVDYLSGAIQGGEADNATLVYGGNPQLFPYKHNEGQFEVLVPLRNAKFAFQPDAGLH
;
A
#
# COMPACT_ATOMS: atom_id res chain seq x y z
N MET A 1 -2.28 -15.35 -4.88
CA MET A 1 -3.20 -14.60 -5.76
C MET A 1 -2.43 -14.19 -7.00
N PRO A 2 -2.98 -14.30 -8.22
CA PRO A 2 -2.28 -13.80 -9.39
C PRO A 2 -2.20 -12.27 -9.31
N TYR A 3 -0.99 -11.74 -9.38
CA TYR A 3 -0.67 -10.32 -9.18
C TYR A 3 -1.38 -9.38 -10.17
N GLU A 4 -1.73 -9.91 -11.35
CA GLU A 4 -2.27 -9.15 -12.49
C GLU A 4 -3.67 -8.56 -12.28
N THR A 5 -4.38 -8.92 -11.21
CA THR A 5 -5.74 -8.41 -10.93
C THR A 5 -5.82 -7.37 -9.82
N VAL A 6 -4.68 -7.00 -9.20
CA VAL A 6 -4.66 -6.06 -8.07
C VAL A 6 -4.43 -4.61 -8.52
N PHE A 7 -3.49 -4.40 -9.45
CA PHE A 7 -3.10 -3.08 -9.93
C PHE A 7 -3.39 -2.94 -11.43
N ARG A 8 -3.77 -1.72 -11.86
CA ARG A 8 -4.03 -1.39 -13.27
C ARG A 8 -2.78 -1.36 -14.15
N ALA A 9 -1.61 -1.33 -13.53
CA ALA A 9 -0.32 -1.32 -14.19
C ALA A 9 0.66 -2.25 -13.46
N PRO A 10 1.66 -2.80 -14.16
CA PRO A 10 2.74 -3.53 -13.51
C PRO A 10 3.55 -2.59 -12.59
N LEU A 11 4.12 -3.14 -11.52
CA LEU A 11 5.10 -2.41 -10.73
C LEU A 11 6.44 -2.38 -11.45
N GLU A 12 6.75 -1.24 -12.04
CA GLU A 12 8.03 -0.95 -12.67
C GLU A 12 9.07 -0.60 -11.59
N ILE A 13 9.58 -1.61 -10.89
CA ILE A 13 10.66 -1.45 -9.90
C ILE A 13 11.98 -1.21 -10.66
N ALA A 14 12.62 -0.07 -10.39
CA ALA A 14 13.89 0.30 -10.99
C ALA A 14 15.08 -0.15 -10.13
N ASP A 15 14.94 -0.06 -8.80
CA ASP A 15 15.98 -0.43 -7.84
C ASP A 15 15.33 -0.88 -6.52
N GLY A 16 16.02 -1.75 -5.80
CA GLY A 16 15.49 -2.31 -4.56
C GLY A 16 16.54 -3.01 -3.72
N GLN A 17 16.57 -2.68 -2.43
CA GLN A 17 17.34 -3.38 -1.42
C GLN A 17 16.47 -3.73 -0.21
N ALA A 18 16.74 -4.87 0.40
CA ALA A 18 16.09 -5.32 1.61
C ALA A 18 16.97 -6.32 2.36
N THR A 19 16.84 -6.33 3.69
CA THR A 19 17.36 -7.42 4.53
C THR A 19 16.19 -8.31 4.92
N ILE A 20 16.21 -9.55 4.44
CA ILE A 20 15.19 -10.55 4.74
C ILE A 20 15.75 -11.60 5.70
N SER A 21 15.01 -11.92 6.74
CA SER A 21 15.31 -13.04 7.65
C SER A 21 14.06 -13.85 7.94
N TRP A 22 14.21 -15.16 8.05
CA TRP A 22 13.10 -16.05 8.39
C TRP A 22 13.50 -17.05 9.49
N LEU A 23 12.50 -17.50 10.23
CA LEU A 23 12.60 -18.56 11.21
C LEU A 23 11.41 -19.50 11.02
N ASN A 24 11.67 -20.80 11.01
CA ASN A 24 10.62 -21.82 11.00
C ASN A 24 10.98 -22.91 12.01
N ASN A 25 10.13 -23.10 13.02
CA ASN A 25 10.32 -24.09 14.08
C ASN A 25 8.97 -24.53 14.66
N ASP A 26 9.00 -25.33 15.72
CA ASP A 26 7.79 -25.88 16.37
C ASP A 26 6.82 -24.81 16.91
N LYS A 27 7.28 -23.57 17.10
CA LYS A 27 6.42 -22.44 17.52
C LYS A 27 5.71 -21.77 16.34
N GLY A 28 6.18 -21.99 15.11
CA GLY A 28 5.62 -21.43 13.88
C GLY A 28 6.65 -20.81 12.95
N PHE A 29 6.14 -20.05 11.99
CA PHE A 29 6.90 -19.34 10.97
C PHE A 29 6.95 -17.84 11.23
N GLN A 30 8.10 -17.24 11.03
CA GLN A 30 8.31 -15.79 11.07
C GLN A 30 9.11 -15.37 9.84
N LEU A 31 8.70 -14.25 9.23
CA LEU A 31 9.41 -13.59 8.14
C LEU A 31 9.51 -12.10 8.44
N ASP A 32 10.73 -11.58 8.51
CA ASP A 32 11.02 -10.16 8.71
C ASP A 32 11.66 -9.58 7.45
N GLY A 33 11.17 -8.41 7.04
CA GLY A 33 11.83 -7.53 6.09
C GLY A 33 12.27 -6.24 6.78
N ARG A 34 13.56 -5.93 6.74
CA ARG A 34 14.16 -4.73 7.34
C ARG A 34 14.98 -3.97 6.31
N ASN A 35 15.21 -2.67 6.56
CA ASN A 35 15.98 -1.80 5.67
C ASN A 35 15.48 -1.87 4.22
N ILE A 36 14.16 -1.98 4.04
CA ILE A 36 13.56 -2.02 2.71
C ILE A 36 13.67 -0.61 2.15
N ASP A 37 14.22 -0.50 0.95
CA ASP A 37 14.31 0.72 0.16
C ASP A 37 14.08 0.32 -1.30
N VAL A 38 12.96 0.75 -1.88
CA VAL A 38 12.50 0.36 -3.20
C VAL A 38 12.10 1.58 -4.00
N LYS A 39 12.69 1.75 -5.17
CA LYS A 39 12.34 2.79 -6.14
C LYS A 39 11.57 2.17 -7.29
N ALA A 40 10.37 2.67 -7.52
CA ALA A 40 9.56 2.33 -8.67
C ALA A 40 9.16 3.61 -9.42
N LYS A 41 8.41 3.48 -10.52
CA LYS A 41 7.95 4.62 -11.32
C LYS A 41 7.22 5.66 -10.46
N ALA A 42 7.82 6.84 -10.30
CA ALA A 42 7.30 7.98 -9.53
C ALA A 42 7.05 7.72 -8.03
N VAL A 43 7.56 6.63 -7.46
CA VAL A 43 7.46 6.38 -6.01
C VAL A 43 8.77 5.81 -5.46
N HIS A 44 9.11 6.22 -4.24
CA HIS A 44 10.20 5.67 -3.45
C HIS A 44 9.65 5.26 -2.09
N ALA A 45 9.68 3.95 -1.80
CA ALA A 45 9.16 3.38 -0.57
C ALA A 45 10.32 2.90 0.32
N ARG A 46 10.24 3.23 1.61
CA ARG A 46 11.18 2.77 2.64
C ARG A 46 10.43 2.21 3.84
N GLY A 47 10.90 1.13 4.43
CA GLY A 47 10.25 0.60 5.62
C GLY A 47 10.66 -0.82 6.01
N GLY A 48 9.71 -1.51 6.63
CA GLY A 48 9.88 -2.88 7.05
C GLY A 48 8.54 -3.57 7.28
N PHE A 49 8.60 -4.89 7.35
CA PHE A 49 7.46 -5.70 7.72
C PHE A 49 7.89 -6.86 8.62
N ARG A 50 6.91 -7.38 9.36
CA ARG A 50 7.00 -8.65 10.07
C ARG A 50 5.74 -9.44 9.82
N TYR A 51 5.89 -10.65 9.33
CA TYR A 51 4.83 -11.65 9.25
C TYR A 51 5.11 -12.75 10.27
N LEU A 52 4.09 -13.12 11.03
CA LEU A 52 4.09 -14.21 12.00
C LEU A 52 2.95 -15.16 11.65
N GLN A 53 3.24 -16.46 11.62
CA GLN A 53 2.28 -17.54 11.55
C GLN A 53 2.60 -18.53 12.68
N PRO A 54 2.06 -18.31 13.88
CA PRO A 54 2.21 -19.25 14.98
C PRO A 54 1.60 -20.62 14.63
N ALA A 55 2.09 -21.69 15.26
CA ALA A 55 1.63 -23.05 14.98
C ALA A 55 0.17 -23.31 15.36
N ASN A 56 -0.34 -22.62 16.40
CA ASN A 56 -1.68 -22.83 16.97
C ASN A 56 -2.40 -21.50 17.25
N ASP A 57 -2.11 -20.46 16.47
CA ASP A 57 -2.73 -19.13 16.62
C ASP A 57 -2.88 -18.46 15.26
N GLU A 58 -3.58 -17.34 15.22
CA GLU A 58 -3.82 -16.59 13.99
C GLU A 58 -2.55 -15.90 13.46
N PRO A 59 -2.42 -15.75 12.12
CA PRO A 59 -1.32 -14.99 11.57
C PRO A 59 -1.44 -13.51 11.88
N TRP A 60 -0.29 -12.85 11.94
CA TRP A 60 -0.19 -11.40 12.08
C TRP A 60 0.78 -10.81 11.07
N LEU A 61 0.39 -9.73 10.43
CA LEU A 61 1.25 -8.92 9.57
C LEU A 61 1.33 -7.50 10.14
N GLY A 62 2.54 -7.03 10.36
CA GLY A 62 2.84 -5.63 10.64
C GLY A 62 3.64 -5.04 9.49
N ILE A 63 3.23 -3.88 8.97
CA ILE A 63 3.98 -3.07 8.00
C ILE A 63 4.02 -1.64 8.50
N LEU A 64 5.21 -1.05 8.45
CA LEU A 64 5.40 0.38 8.58
C LEU A 64 6.27 0.85 7.42
N ALA A 65 5.74 1.76 6.61
CA ALA A 65 6.46 2.29 5.46
C ALA A 65 6.24 3.79 5.29
N GLY A 66 7.29 4.49 4.90
CA GLY A 66 7.25 5.84 4.35
C GLY A 66 7.38 5.78 2.82
N ILE A 67 6.55 6.53 2.12
CA ILE A 67 6.48 6.58 0.66
C ILE A 67 6.62 8.03 0.23
N SER A 68 7.50 8.32 -0.72
CA SER A 68 7.61 9.63 -1.34
C SER A 68 7.31 9.54 -2.83
N THR A 69 6.75 10.61 -3.38
CA THR A 69 6.45 10.79 -4.80
C THR A 69 6.70 12.23 -5.20
N ASP A 70 7.32 12.42 -6.35
CA ASP A 70 7.49 13.71 -7.03
C ASP A 70 6.40 13.96 -8.09
N ASP A 71 5.60 12.94 -8.40
CA ASP A 71 4.50 13.02 -9.36
C ASP A 71 3.29 12.19 -8.90
N GLY A 72 2.44 12.83 -8.10
CA GLY A 72 1.17 12.28 -7.63
C GLY A 72 0.21 11.89 -8.75
N SER A 73 0.39 12.40 -9.99
CA SER A 73 -0.42 11.96 -11.13
C SER A 73 -0.19 10.49 -11.49
N GLN A 74 0.85 9.84 -10.94
CA GLN A 74 1.12 8.41 -11.11
C GLN A 74 0.50 7.53 -10.02
N ALA A 75 -0.20 8.10 -9.03
CA ALA A 75 -0.75 7.35 -7.90
C ALA A 75 -1.69 6.20 -8.34
N TRP A 76 -2.40 6.36 -9.45
CA TRP A 76 -3.31 5.35 -10.02
C TRP A 76 -2.66 3.98 -10.26
N ARG A 77 -1.34 3.94 -10.48
CA ARG A 77 -0.58 2.69 -10.67
C ARG A 77 -0.55 1.82 -9.41
N TYR A 78 -0.70 2.45 -8.25
CA TYR A 78 -0.50 1.86 -6.93
C TYR A 78 -1.79 1.70 -6.13
N PHE A 79 -2.96 1.96 -6.74
CA PHE A 79 -4.25 1.71 -6.12
C PHE A 79 -4.66 0.24 -6.29
N PRO A 80 -4.84 -0.53 -5.19
CA PRO A 80 -5.31 -1.91 -5.26
C PRO A 80 -6.82 -1.94 -5.58
N GLU A 81 -7.16 -2.03 -6.86
CA GLU A 81 -8.54 -1.88 -7.35
C GLU A 81 -9.50 -2.94 -6.80
N ASN A 82 -9.02 -4.18 -6.65
CA ASN A 82 -9.81 -5.25 -6.05
C ASN A 82 -10.18 -4.99 -4.58
N LEU A 83 -9.45 -4.11 -3.89
CA LEU A 83 -9.71 -3.73 -2.50
C LEU A 83 -10.47 -2.41 -2.37
N MET A 84 -10.17 -1.44 -3.23
CA MET A 84 -10.80 -0.11 -3.21
C MET A 84 -12.13 -0.05 -3.95
N GLY A 85 -12.34 -0.95 -4.91
CA GLY A 85 -13.46 -0.89 -5.84
C GLY A 85 -13.19 0.03 -7.03
N LYS A 86 -13.73 -0.36 -8.19
CA LYS A 86 -13.49 0.31 -9.48
C LYS A 86 -13.84 1.80 -9.46
N ASP A 87 -14.99 2.18 -8.91
CA ASP A 87 -15.48 3.56 -8.94
C ASP A 87 -14.57 4.52 -8.17
N LEU A 88 -14.07 4.08 -6.99
CA LEU A 88 -13.15 4.87 -6.19
C LEU A 88 -11.80 5.02 -6.90
N VAL A 89 -11.30 3.93 -7.51
CA VAL A 89 -10.07 4.00 -8.29
C VAL A 89 -10.24 4.91 -9.51
N ASP A 90 -11.34 4.81 -10.25
CA ASP A 90 -11.63 5.69 -11.39
C ASP A 90 -11.67 7.16 -10.98
N TYR A 91 -12.38 7.47 -9.88
CA TYR A 91 -12.44 8.82 -9.33
C TYR A 91 -11.05 9.36 -8.97
N LEU A 92 -10.29 8.64 -8.13
CA LEU A 92 -8.99 9.13 -7.66
C LEU A 92 -7.96 9.21 -8.80
N SER A 93 -8.00 8.27 -9.75
CA SER A 93 -7.11 8.27 -10.91
C SER A 93 -7.36 9.45 -11.84
N GLY A 94 -8.62 9.87 -11.99
CA GLY A 94 -8.97 11.06 -12.76
C GLY A 94 -8.75 12.36 -11.99
N ALA A 95 -8.99 12.33 -10.67
CA ALA A 95 -8.95 13.52 -9.83
C ALA A 95 -7.52 13.97 -9.52
N ILE A 96 -6.59 13.06 -9.22
CA ILE A 96 -5.21 13.44 -8.87
C ILE A 96 -4.42 13.65 -10.17
N GLN A 97 -4.26 14.91 -10.58
CA GLN A 97 -3.55 15.28 -11.82
C GLN A 97 -2.09 15.68 -11.60
N GLY A 98 -1.64 15.75 -10.35
CA GLY A 98 -0.28 16.12 -10.00
C GLY A 98 -0.16 16.46 -8.51
N GLY A 99 1.08 16.61 -8.05
CA GLY A 99 1.41 16.91 -6.66
C GLY A 99 2.62 16.11 -6.20
N GLU A 100 3.10 16.41 -5.01
CA GLU A 100 4.27 15.80 -4.41
C GLU A 100 3.91 15.39 -2.98
N ALA A 101 4.42 14.26 -2.52
CA ALA A 101 4.29 13.87 -1.12
C ALA A 101 5.64 13.38 -0.61
N ASP A 102 6.07 13.95 0.51
CA ASP A 102 7.20 13.45 1.27
C ASP A 102 6.69 12.59 2.43
N ASN A 103 7.19 11.36 2.51
CA ASN A 103 6.95 10.46 3.64
C ASN A 103 5.45 10.23 3.96
N ALA A 104 4.64 10.01 2.92
CA ALA A 104 3.32 9.41 3.08
C ALA A 104 3.47 8.10 3.87
N THR A 105 2.68 7.93 4.91
CA THR A 105 2.88 6.85 5.89
C THR A 105 1.84 5.76 5.69
N LEU A 106 2.29 4.53 5.52
CA LEU A 106 1.48 3.32 5.55
C LEU A 106 1.68 2.61 6.89
N VAL A 107 0.58 2.39 7.62
CA VAL A 107 0.51 1.50 8.78
C VAL A 107 -0.43 0.35 8.44
N TYR A 108 0.08 -0.87 8.58
CA TYR A 108 -0.72 -2.09 8.51
C TYR A 108 -0.43 -2.92 9.76
N GLY A 109 -1.48 -3.41 10.43
CA GLY A 109 -1.34 -4.28 11.59
C GLY A 109 -2.56 -5.15 11.78
N GLY A 110 -2.44 -6.46 11.55
CA GLY A 110 -3.54 -7.39 11.81
C GLY A 110 -3.38 -8.73 11.08
N ASN A 111 -4.40 -9.58 11.19
CA ASN A 111 -4.50 -10.83 10.44
C ASN A 111 -4.84 -10.53 8.97
N PRO A 112 -3.98 -10.86 7.98
CA PRO A 112 -4.24 -10.52 6.58
C PRO A 112 -5.51 -11.14 5.98
N GLN A 113 -6.00 -12.23 6.56
CA GLN A 113 -7.22 -12.92 6.11
C GLN A 113 -8.50 -12.16 6.48
N LEU A 114 -8.43 -11.23 7.43
CA LEU A 114 -9.58 -10.44 7.91
C LEU A 114 -9.63 -9.04 7.29
N PHE A 115 -8.65 -8.66 6.47
CA PHE A 115 -8.65 -7.38 5.77
C PHE A 115 -9.90 -7.28 4.85
N PRO A 116 -10.68 -6.18 4.88
CA PRO A 116 -10.35 -4.83 5.36
C PRO A 116 -10.78 -4.48 6.81
N TYR A 117 -10.76 -5.44 7.76
CA TYR A 117 -10.99 -5.22 9.20
C TYR A 117 -12.31 -4.52 9.56
N LYS A 118 -13.43 -5.08 9.07
CA LYS A 118 -14.77 -4.51 9.30
C LYS A 118 -15.24 -4.55 10.76
N HIS A 119 -14.57 -5.30 11.63
CA HIS A 119 -14.94 -5.46 13.04
C HIS A 119 -13.78 -5.13 14.00
N ASN A 120 -12.89 -4.21 13.60
CA ASN A 120 -11.75 -3.73 14.41
C ASN A 120 -10.71 -4.81 14.75
N GLU A 121 -10.50 -5.78 13.86
CA GLU A 121 -9.53 -6.87 14.03
C GLU A 121 -8.10 -6.48 13.64
N GLY A 122 -7.89 -5.22 13.24
CA GLY A 122 -6.61 -4.68 12.82
C GLY A 122 -6.67 -3.19 12.49
N GLN A 123 -5.53 -2.67 12.04
CA GLN A 123 -5.33 -1.29 11.61
C GLN A 123 -4.82 -1.27 10.17
N PHE A 124 -5.43 -0.44 9.34
CA PHE A 124 -4.91 -0.06 8.05
C PHE A 124 -5.09 1.44 7.85
N GLU A 125 -3.99 2.15 7.69
CA GLU A 125 -3.99 3.60 7.55
C GLU A 125 -2.96 4.02 6.51
N VAL A 126 -3.38 4.94 5.63
CA VAL A 126 -2.50 5.61 4.68
C VAL A 126 -2.68 7.11 4.86
N LEU A 127 -1.64 7.78 5.37
CA LEU A 127 -1.60 9.23 5.52
C LEU A 127 -0.75 9.83 4.42
N VAL A 128 -1.34 10.65 3.56
CA VAL A 128 -0.65 11.29 2.43
C VAL A 128 -0.62 12.81 2.60
N PRO A 129 0.51 13.41 3.01
CA PRO A 129 0.65 14.86 3.12
C PRO A 129 0.93 15.48 1.74
N LEU A 130 -0.02 15.35 0.80
CA LEU A 130 0.13 15.83 -0.57
C LEU A 130 0.24 17.36 -0.63
N ARG A 131 1.22 17.85 -1.38
CA ARG A 131 1.53 19.27 -1.61
C ARG A 131 1.59 19.56 -3.11
N ASN A 132 1.53 20.84 -3.48
CA ASN A 132 1.59 21.28 -4.87
C ASN A 132 0.58 20.56 -5.79
N ALA A 133 -0.55 20.15 -5.19
CA ALA A 133 -1.47 19.24 -5.84
C ALA A 133 -2.32 19.95 -6.90
N LYS A 134 -2.55 19.24 -8.00
CA LYS A 134 -3.53 19.63 -9.00
C LYS A 134 -4.65 18.60 -9.01
N PHE A 135 -5.86 19.05 -8.72
CA PHE A 135 -7.04 18.20 -8.72
C PHE A 135 -8.00 18.56 -9.85
N ALA A 136 -8.48 17.54 -10.56
CA ALA A 136 -9.71 17.65 -11.34
C ALA A 136 -10.88 17.27 -10.43
N PHE A 137 -11.75 18.24 -10.18
CA PHE A 137 -13.01 17.96 -9.52
C PHE A 137 -13.97 17.38 -10.55
N GLN A 138 -14.77 16.37 -10.16
CA GLN A 138 -15.89 15.97 -10.99
C GLN A 138 -16.79 17.21 -11.18
N PRO A 139 -17.16 17.57 -12.43
CA PRO A 139 -18.24 18.53 -12.61
C PRO A 139 -19.45 17.98 -11.88
N ASP A 140 -20.12 18.83 -11.09
CA ASP A 140 -21.24 18.45 -10.22
C ASP A 140 -22.07 17.34 -10.85
N ALA A 141 -22.23 16.22 -10.12
CA ALA A 141 -23.24 15.23 -10.44
C ALA A 141 -24.59 15.96 -10.39
N GLY A 142 -25.03 16.44 -11.56
CA GLY A 142 -26.32 17.09 -11.70
C GLY A 142 -27.36 16.18 -11.08
N LEU A 143 -28.10 16.72 -10.12
CA LEU A 143 -29.28 16.08 -9.55
C LEU A 143 -30.16 15.58 -10.70
N HIS A 144 -30.24 14.26 -10.84
CA HIS A 144 -31.26 13.57 -11.62
C HIS A 144 -32.05 12.67 -10.67
#